data_AF-A0A517R906-F1
#
_entry.id   AF-A0A517R906-F1
#
_cell.length_a   1.000
_cell.length_b   1.000
_cell.length_c   1.000
_cell.angle_alpha   90.00
_cell.angle_beta   90.00
_cell.angle_gamma   90.00
#
_symmetry.space_group_name_H-M   'P 1'
#
loop_
_entity.id
_entity.type
_entity.pdbx_description
1 polymer ?
#
loop_
_entity_poly.entity_id
_entity_poly.type
_entity_poly.pdbx_seq_one_letter_code
_entity_poly.pdbx_strand_id
1 'polypeptide(L)' 'MTKRRRKRHTPEQIIRKLRDSETMLNAGKTIGEVCQQMEICE' A
#
# COMPACT_ATOMS: atom_id res chain seq x y z
N MET A 1 7.03 25.98 -5.39
CA MET A 1 6.85 24.52 -5.53
C MET A 1 5.73 24.08 -4.60
N THR A 2 4.58 23.65 -5.14
CA THR A 2 3.39 23.31 -4.34
C THR A 2 3.64 22.05 -3.52
N LYS A 3 3.59 22.18 -2.19
CA LYS A 3 3.73 21.10 -1.21
C LYS A 3 2.69 20.02 -1.51
N ARG A 4 3.09 18.83 -1.99
CA ARG A 4 2.17 17.69 -2.17
C ARG A 4 1.47 17.46 -0.83
N ARG A 5 0.16 17.70 -0.77
CA ARG A 5 -0.65 17.40 0.41
C ARG A 5 -0.58 15.88 0.58
N ARG A 6 0.18 15.40 1.57
CA ARG A 6 0.17 13.99 1.97
C ARG A 6 -1.29 13.59 2.17
N LYS A 7 -1.81 12.73 1.29
CA LYS A 7 -3.17 12.19 1.45
C LYS A 7 -3.15 11.40 2.75
N ARG A 8 -3.82 11.90 3.78
CA ARG A 8 -4.00 11.15 5.01
C ARG A 8 -4.84 9.93 4.67
N HIS A 9 -4.28 8.73 4.83
CA HIS A 9 -5.06 7.52 4.74
C HIS A 9 -5.97 7.44 5.97
N THR A 10 -7.26 7.19 5.74
CA THR A 10 -8.17 6.85 6.84
C THR A 10 -7.76 5.49 7.42
N PRO A 11 -8.05 5.20 8.69
CA PRO A 11 -7.76 3.89 9.28
C PRO A 11 -8.33 2.73 8.44
N GLU A 12 -9.54 2.90 7.89
CA GLU A 12 -10.17 1.92 6.99
C GLU A 12 -9.37 1.68 5.71
N GLN A 13 -8.82 2.75 5.10
CA GLN A 13 -7.96 2.62 3.93
C GLN A 13 -6.66 1.88 4.25
N ILE A 14 -6.08 2.11 5.44
CA ILE A 14 -4.89 1.39 5.90
C ILE A 14 -5.21 -0.10 6.06
N ILE A 15 -6.29 -0.42 6.77
CA ILE A 15 -6.71 -1.82 7.01
C ILE A 15 -6.96 -2.54 5.69
N ARG A 16 -7.63 -1.89 4.73
CA ARG A 16 -7.90 -2.49 3.42
C ARG A 16 -6.60 -2.76 2.64
N LYS A 17 -5.66 -1.82 2.64
CA LYS A 17 -4.34 -2.02 2.01
C LYS A 17 -3.55 -3.15 2.66
N LEU A 18 -3.55 -3.24 3.99
CA LEU A 18 -2.85 -4.31 4.71
C LEU A 18 -3.44 -5.70 4.41
N ARG A 19 -4.77 -5.83 4.34
CA ARG A 19 -5.43 -7.09 3.97
C ARG A 19 -5.15 -7.51 2.53
N ASP A 20 -5.12 -6.54 1.62
CA ASP A 20 -4.78 -6.77 0.22
C ASP A 20 -3.31 -7.23 0.08
N SER A 21 -2.40 -6.59 0.81
CA SER A 21 -1.00 -7.00 0.95
C SER A 21 -0.87 -8.43 1.43
N GLU A 22 -1.58 -8.78 2.50
CA GLU A 22 -1.55 -10.11 3.10
C GLU A 22 -2.07 -11.18 2.13
N THR A 23 -3.12 -10.88 1.37
CA THR A 23 -3.64 -11.76 0.32
C THR A 23 -2.61 -11.99 -0.77
N MET A 24 -1.92 -10.95 -1.20
CA MET A 24 -0.87 -11.04 -2.22
C MET A 24 0.34 -11.83 -1.75
N LEU A 25 0.78 -11.65 -0.50
CA LEU A 25 1.86 -12.43 0.09
C LEU A 25 1.48 -13.91 0.22
N ASN A 26 0.24 -14.20 0.64
CA ASN A 26 -0.27 -15.58 0.70
C ASN A 26 -0.41 -16.21 -0.70
N ALA A 27 -0.64 -15.42 -1.74
CA ALA A 27 -0.61 -15.86 -3.13
C ALA A 27 0.81 -16.13 -3.66
N GLY A 28 1.84 -16.02 -2.82
CA GLY A 28 3.23 -16.30 -3.17
C GLY A 28 3.99 -15.12 -3.79
N LYS A 29 3.40 -13.92 -3.80
CA LYS A 29 4.12 -12.72 -4.28
C LYS A 29 5.17 -12.30 -3.28
N THR A 30 6.27 -11.77 -3.78
CA THR A 30 7.34 -11.25 -2.94
C THR A 30 7.00 -9.88 -2.36
N ILE A 31 7.65 -9.51 -1.25
CA ILE A 31 7.49 -8.19 -0.61
C ILE A 31 7.78 -7.06 -1.61
N GLY A 32 8.75 -7.25 -2.51
CA GLY A 32 9.10 -6.28 -3.55
C GLY A 32 7.96 -6.03 -4.53
N GLU A 33 7.32 -7.09 -5.02
CA GLU A 33 6.16 -6.99 -5.92
C GLU A 33 4.95 -6.35 -5.24
N VAL A 34 4.72 -6.69 -3.98
CA VAL A 34 3.65 -6.11 -3.17
C VAL A 34 3.86 -4.61 -2.93
N CYS A 35 5.09 -4.20 -2.64
CA CYS A 35 5.45 -2.79 -2.48
C CYS A 35 5.32 -2.00 -3.81
N GLN A 36 5.71 -2.61 -4.93
CA GLN A 36 5.53 -2.05 -6.28
C GLN A 36 4.04 -1.86 -6.60
N GLN A 37 3.21 -2.88 -6.37
CA GLN A 37 1.77 -2.82 -6.66
C GLN A 37 1.01 -1.82 -5.80
N MET A 38 1.43 -1.62 -4.55
CA MET A 38 0.76 -0.68 -3.65
C MET A 38 1.25 0.76 -3.81
N GLU A 39 2.21 1.02 -4.70
CA GLU A 39 2.77 2.35 -4.95
C GLU A 39 3.19 3.06 -3.64
N ILE A 40 3.76 2.32 -2.68
CA ILE A 40 4.10 2.85 -1.34
C ILE A 40 5.26 3.87 -1.39
N CYS A 41 5.95 4.01 -2.53
CA CYS A 41 6.87 5.10 -2.80
C CYS A 41 6.12 6.37 -3.29
N GLU A 42 5.62 7.19 -2.37
CA GLU A 42 5.27 8.61 -2.60
C GLU A 42 6.18 9.56 -1.81
#